data_AF-A0A0L8GRA3-F1
#
_entry.id   AF-A0A0L8GRA3-F1
#
_cell.length_a   1.000
_cell.length_b   1.000
_cell.length_c   1.000
_cell.angle_alpha   90.00
_cell.angle_beta   90.00
_cell.angle_gamma   90.00
#
_symmetry.space_group_name_H-M   'P 1'
#
loop_
_entity.id
_entity.type
_entity.pdbx_description
1 polymer ?
#
loop_
_entity_poly.entity_id
_entity_poly.type
_entity_poly.pdbx_seq_one_letter_code
_entity_poly.pdbx_strand_id
1 'polypeptide(L)'
;MQYIKTAFTKDTICVGLTKVGSDEQKILVAPLERLAETDMGPPLHSLVIPGNMHPMEIAMLRSFVLDSTTESKLQEMETFC
;
A
#
# COMPACT_ATOMS: atom_id res chain seq x y z
N MET A 1 -0.22 -30.90 -14.01
CA MET A 1 0.42 -29.57 -13.94
C MET A 1 -0.49 -28.65 -13.14
N GLN A 2 -0.15 -28.38 -11.88
CA GLN A 2 -0.93 -27.45 -11.06
C GLN A 2 -0.47 -26.03 -11.38
N TYR A 3 -1.37 -25.22 -11.94
CA TYR A 3 -1.07 -23.83 -12.30
C TYR A 3 -0.93 -23.01 -11.02
N ILE A 4 0.24 -22.39 -10.80
CA ILE A 4 0.44 -21.50 -9.66
C ILE A 4 -0.31 -20.20 -9.97
N LYS A 5 -1.46 -19.99 -9.31
CA LYS A 5 -2.20 -18.73 -9.38
C LYS A 5 -1.48 -17.71 -8.52
N THR A 6 -1.06 -16.60 -9.10
CA THR A 6 -0.44 -15.49 -8.36
C THR A 6 -1.47 -14.87 -7.42
N ALA A 7 -1.16 -14.80 -6.13
CA ALA A 7 -2.06 -14.22 -5.12
C ALA A 7 -2.12 -12.68 -5.20
N PHE A 8 -1.01 -12.05 -5.62
CA PHE A 8 -0.87 -10.60 -5.72
C PHE A 8 -0.30 -10.23 -7.09
N THR A 9 -0.62 -9.03 -7.56
CA THR A 9 -0.12 -8.49 -8.82
C THR A 9 0.65 -7.20 -8.56
N LYS A 10 1.32 -6.69 -9.59
CA LYS A 10 1.99 -5.38 -9.55
C LYS A 10 1.06 -4.24 -9.13
N ASP A 11 -0.22 -4.38 -9.47
CA ASP A 11 -1.28 -3.42 -9.20
C ASP A 11 -1.88 -3.52 -7.79
N THR A 12 -1.53 -4.55 -7.01
CA THR A 12 -2.03 -4.73 -5.64
C THR A 12 -1.62 -3.55 -4.77
N ILE A 13 -2.59 -2.84 -4.19
CA ILE A 13 -2.35 -1.77 -3.22
C ILE A 13 -1.65 -2.35 -2.00
N CYS A 14 -0.57 -1.70 -1.57
CA CYS A 14 0.21 -2.08 -0.39
C CYS A 14 0.55 -0.83 0.43
N VAL A 15 0.95 -1.05 1.68
CA VAL A 15 1.42 0.00 2.59
C VAL A 15 2.86 -0.31 2.98
N GLY A 16 3.77 0.55 2.53
CA GLY A 16 5.17 0.56 2.96
C GLY A 16 5.34 1.38 4.23
N LEU A 17 6.04 0.82 5.21
CA LEU A 17 6.34 1.44 6.49
C LEU A 17 7.86 1.46 6.70
N THR A 18 8.40 2.56 7.22
CA THR A 18 9.81 2.65 7.62
C THR A 18 9.94 3.26 9.00
N LYS A 19 10.90 2.77 9.80
CA LYS A 19 11.27 3.26 11.13
C LYS A 19 10.06 3.58 12.04
N VAL A 20 9.09 2.67 12.08
CA VAL A 20 7.86 2.82 12.86
C VAL A 20 8.18 3.07 14.33
N GLY A 21 7.59 4.12 14.92
CA GLY A 21 7.86 4.55 16.28
C GLY A 21 9.06 5.49 16.45
N SER A 22 9.71 5.92 15.36
CA SER A 22 10.74 6.97 15.38
C SER A 22 10.23 8.30 14.80
N ASP A 23 10.99 9.37 15.03
CA ASP A 23 10.71 10.69 14.44
C ASP A 23 10.83 10.72 12.91
N GLU A 24 11.52 9.73 12.33
CA GLU A 24 11.70 9.58 10.88
C GLU A 24 10.74 8.54 10.28
N GLN A 25 9.65 8.20 10.97
CA GLN A 25 8.65 7.27 10.48
C GLN A 25 8.05 7.76 9.15
N LYS A 26 7.96 6.87 8.17
CA LYS A 26 7.19 7.11 6.93
C LYS A 26 6.19 5.99 6.71
N ILE A 27 5.01 6.38 6.24
CA ILE A 27 3.93 5.50 5.79
C ILE A 27 3.64 5.91 4.35
N LEU A 28 3.71 4.95 3.44
CA LEU A 28 3.50 5.19 2.00
C LEU A 28 2.51 4.15 1.47
N VAL A 29 1.48 4.63 0.79
CA VAL A 29 0.46 3.78 0.17
C VAL A 29 0.63 3.89 -1.34
N ALA A 30 0.87 2.76 -1.99
CA ALA A 30 0.98 2.67 -3.46
C ALA A 30 0.80 1.21 -3.94
N PRO A 31 0.59 0.98 -5.24
CA PRO A 31 0.74 -0.34 -5.85
C PRO A 31 2.10 -0.96 -5.54
N LEU A 32 2.14 -2.29 -5.48
CA LEU A 32 3.35 -3.06 -5.16
C LEU A 32 4.55 -2.70 -6.04
N GLU A 33 4.33 -2.54 -7.35
CA GLU A 33 5.39 -2.14 -8.29
C GLU A 33 5.95 -0.76 -7.94
N ARG A 34 5.08 0.19 -7.59
CA ARG A 34 5.48 1.55 -7.26
C ARG A 34 6.25 1.62 -5.94
N LEU A 35 5.81 0.88 -4.93
CA LEU A 35 6.53 0.77 -3.66
C LEU A 35 7.92 0.14 -3.85
N ALA A 36 8.05 -0.87 -4.73
CA ALA A 36 9.33 -1.50 -5.01
C ALA A 36 10.37 -0.54 -5.63
N GLU A 37 9.92 0.48 -6.34
CA GLU A 37 10.78 1.51 -6.96
C GLU A 37 11.03 2.72 -6.04
N THR A 38 10.35 2.79 -4.90
CA THR A 38 10.40 3.97 -4.02
C THR A 38 11.53 3.87 -3.02
N ASP A 39 12.34 4.93 -2.91
CA ASP A 39 13.34 5.04 -1.86
C ASP A 39 12.67 5.30 -0.49
N MET A 40 12.65 4.27 0.34
CA MET A 40 12.12 4.32 1.70
C MET A 40 13.16 4.78 2.74
N GLY A 41 14.39 5.04 2.29
CA GLY A 41 15.52 5.35 3.16
C GLY A 41 16.15 4.11 3.79
N PRO A 42 16.91 4.28 4.88
CA PRO A 42 17.59 3.17 5.54
C PRO A 42 16.60 2.31 6.37
N PRO A 43 16.92 1.02 6.61
CA PRO A 43 16.13 0.12 7.44
C PRO A 43 15.78 0.67 8.83
N LEU A 44 14.71 0.20 9.49
CA LEU A 44 13.90 -0.99 9.20
C LEU A 44 12.66 -0.71 8.33
N HIS A 45 12.30 -1.66 7.46
CA HIS A 45 11.12 -1.61 6.60
C HIS A 45 10.11 -2.70 6.95
N SER A 46 8.82 -2.38 6.85
CA SER A 46 7.70 -3.32 6.94
C SER A 46 6.74 -3.09 5.77
N LEU A 47 6.09 -4.15 5.29
CA LEU A 47 5.12 -4.10 4.21
C LEU A 47 3.80 -4.71 4.68
N VAL A 48 2.70 -4.02 4.42
CA VAL A 48 1.33 -4.53 4.66
C VAL A 48 0.64 -4.67 3.32
N ILE A 49 0.07 -5.86 3.07
CA ILE A 49 -0.80 -6.11 1.93
C ILE A 49 -2.22 -6.24 2.49
N PRO A 50 -3.05 -5.18 2.40
CA PRO A 50 -4.40 -5.22 2.92
C PRO A 50 -5.26 -6.24 2.18
N GLY A 51 -6.19 -6.87 2.91
CA GLY A 51 -7.27 -7.66 2.33
C GLY A 51 -8.46 -6.78 2.00
N ASN A 52 -9.67 -7.24 2.34
CA ASN A 52 -10.85 -6.38 2.33
C ASN A 52 -10.74 -5.36 3.45
N MET A 53 -10.82 -4.08 3.11
CA MET A 53 -10.72 -2.97 4.06
C MET A 53 -12.09 -2.36 4.31
N HIS A 54 -12.32 -1.93 5.54
CA HIS A 54 -13.47 -1.09 5.89
C HIS A 54 -13.28 0.33 5.33
N PRO A 55 -14.35 1.07 4.97
CA PRO A 55 -14.23 2.44 4.45
C PRO A 55 -13.39 3.38 5.34
N MET A 56 -13.47 3.21 6.65
CA MET A 56 -12.64 3.97 7.61
C MET A 56 -11.13 3.71 7.44
N GLU A 57 -10.73 2.48 7.15
CA GLU A 57 -9.32 2.12 6.93
C GLU A 57 -8.83 2.76 5.62
N ILE A 58 -9.65 2.71 4.57
CA ILE A 58 -9.38 3.36 3.29
C ILE A 58 -9.22 4.87 3.48
N ALA A 59 -10.17 5.51 4.19
CA ALA A 59 -10.11 6.94 4.49
C ALA A 59 -8.82 7.35 5.22
N MET A 60 -8.30 6.50 6.12
CA MET A 60 -7.03 6.73 6.79
C MET A 60 -5.85 6.64 5.81
N LEU A 61 -5.81 5.59 4.97
CA LEU A 61 -4.72 5.35 4.03
C LEU A 61 -4.57 6.45 2.97
N ARG A 62 -5.65 7.15 2.60
CA ARG A 62 -5.64 8.29 1.66
C ARG A 62 -4.67 9.40 2.07
N SER A 63 -4.45 9.59 3.37
CA SER A 63 -3.51 10.60 3.88
C SER A 63 -2.03 10.27 3.59
N PHE A 64 -1.74 9.04 3.15
CA PHE A 64 -0.39 8.51 2.98
C PHE A 64 -0.12 8.04 1.54
N VAL A 65 -0.99 8.39 0.61
CA VAL A 65 -0.87 8.00 -0.79
C VAL A 65 0.32 8.68 -1.45
N LEU A 66 1.12 7.89 -2.17
CA LEU A 66 2.35 8.35 -2.83
C LEU A 66 2.08 9.25 -4.04
N ASP A 67 1.02 8.98 -4.80
CA ASP A 67 0.72 9.64 -6.07
C ASP A 67 -0.79 9.63 -6.40
N SER A 68 -1.21 10.53 -7.30
CA SER A 68 -2.63 10.68 -7.66
C SER A 68 -3.25 9.46 -8.34
N THR A 69 -2.46 8.60 -8.98
CA THR A 69 -2.95 7.36 -9.63
C THR A 69 -3.39 6.35 -8.58
N THR A 70 -2.62 6.26 -7.50
CA THR A 70 -2.94 5.41 -6.36
C THR A 70 -4.23 5.85 -5.66
N GLU A 71 -4.46 7.16 -5.51
CA GLU A 71 -5.65 7.71 -4.87
C GLU A 71 -6.94 7.27 -5.59
N SER A 72 -6.95 7.30 -6.94
CA SER A 72 -8.09 6.85 -7.73
C SER A 72 -8.40 5.36 -7.50
N LYS A 73 -7.37 4.50 -7.43
CA LYS A 73 -7.53 3.08 -7.14
C LYS A 73 -8.08 2.82 -5.73
N LEU A 74 -7.66 3.59 -4.71
CA LEU A 74 -8.23 3.46 -3.36
C LEU A 74 -9.69 3.91 -3.32
N GLN A 75 -10.07 4.96 -4.05
CA GLN A 75 -11.45 5.44 -4.10
C GLN A 75 -12.39 4.42 -4.75
N GLU A 76 -11.92 3.70 -5.78
CA GLU A 76 -12.66 2.57 -6.35
C GLU A 76 -12.93 1.52 -5.28
N MET A 77 -11.91 1.14 -4.48
CA MET A 77 -12.06 0.16 -3.39
C MET A 77 -13.03 0.62 -2.29
N GLU A 78 -13.11 1.91 -1.98
CA GLU A 78 -14.05 2.48 -0.99
C GLU A 78 -15.51 2.29 -1.42
N THR A 79 -15.76 2.34 -2.73
CA THR A 79 -17.12 2.30 -3.32
C THR A 79 -17.72 0.89 -3.35
N PHE A 80 -16.90 -0.14 -3.12
CA PHE A 80 -17.32 -1.56 -3.17
C PHE A 80 -17.72 -2.16 -1.81
N CYS A 81 -17.73 -1.37 -0.73
CA CYS A 81 -18.20 -1.81 0.59
C CYS A 81 -19.68 -1.48 0.84
#